data_AF-A0ABD6C850-F1
#
_entry.id   AF-A0ABD6C850-F1
#
_cell.length_a   1.000
_cell.length_b   1.000
_cell.length_c   1.000
_cell.angle_alpha   90.00
_cell.angle_beta   90.00
_cell.angle_gamma   90.00
#
_symmetry.space_group_name_H-M   'P 1'
#
loop_
_entity.id
_entity.type
_entity.pdbx_description
1 polymer ?
#
loop_
_entity_poly.entity_id
_entity_poly.type
_entity_poly.pdbx_seq_one_letter_code
_entity_poly.pdbx_strand_id
1 'polypeptide(L)'
;MAGPEREDAATRRAKLAEAITAHRRAGSQSAVYFGAETDDESPVVEYVDREITVEVGDAERDRLDALLADFHVFKIAQPATRKAPAGEIHISALADPKHTADFVDRLFLDVYDFEESYALAIVEP
;
A
#
# COMPACT_ATOMS: atom_id res chain seq x y z
N MET A 1 -18.66 21.43 0.98
CA MET A 1 -17.55 20.49 1.14
C MET A 1 -18.18 19.13 1.39
N ALA A 2 -18.22 18.26 0.38
CA ALA A 2 -18.55 16.87 0.62
C ALA A 2 -17.35 16.29 1.39
N GLY A 3 -17.57 15.75 2.58
CA GLY A 3 -16.52 15.01 3.27
C GLY A 3 -16.11 13.78 2.45
N PRO A 4 -14.95 13.17 2.73
CA PRO A 4 -14.49 11.99 2.00
C PRO A 4 -15.60 10.93 1.98
N GLU A 5 -15.92 10.39 0.80
CA GLU A 5 -16.93 9.35 0.65
C GLU A 5 -16.48 8.13 1.44
N ARG A 6 -17.18 7.80 2.53
CA ARG A 6 -16.87 6.62 3.33
C ARG A 6 -16.97 5.37 2.46
N GLU A 7 -15.85 4.67 2.30
CA GLU A 7 -15.77 3.48 1.47
C GLU A 7 -15.72 2.22 2.35
N ASP A 8 -16.43 1.16 1.96
CA ASP A 8 -16.33 -0.12 2.65
C ASP A 8 -15.10 -0.93 2.18
N ALA A 9 -14.64 -1.85 3.02
CA ALA A 9 -13.44 -2.65 2.75
C ALA A 9 -13.52 -3.50 1.47
N ALA A 10 -14.70 -4.00 1.11
CA ALA A 10 -14.85 -4.81 -0.10
C ALA A 10 -14.66 -3.96 -1.36
N THR A 11 -15.20 -2.75 -1.35
CA THR A 11 -15.05 -1.77 -2.44
C THR A 11 -13.59 -1.34 -2.58
N ARG A 12 -12.90 -0.98 -1.47
CA ARG A 12 -11.48 -0.60 -1.51
C ARG A 12 -10.58 -1.70 -2.05
N ARG A 13 -10.74 -2.93 -1.54
CA ARG A 13 -9.95 -4.08 -2.01
C ARG A 13 -10.20 -4.41 -3.47
N ALA A 14 -11.44 -4.23 -3.95
CA ALA A 14 -11.75 -4.40 -5.36
C ALA A 14 -11.01 -3.36 -6.23
N LYS A 15 -11.05 -2.08 -5.86
CA LYS A 15 -10.33 -0.99 -6.56
C LYS A 15 -8.82 -1.22 -6.57
N LEU A 16 -8.22 -1.57 -5.42
CA LEU A 16 -6.80 -1.91 -5.31
C LEU A 16 -6.42 -3.08 -6.23
N ALA A 17 -7.19 -4.17 -6.19
CA ALA A 17 -6.90 -5.35 -7.01
C ALA A 17 -7.04 -5.05 -8.51
N GLU A 18 -8.00 -4.21 -8.89
CA GLU A 18 -8.18 -3.74 -10.26
C GLU A 18 -6.98 -2.91 -10.74
N ALA A 19 -6.56 -1.91 -9.96
CA ALA A 19 -5.41 -1.07 -10.30
C ALA A 19 -4.11 -1.89 -10.44
N ILE A 20 -3.84 -2.81 -9.50
CA ILE A 20 -2.68 -3.72 -9.58
C ILE A 20 -2.78 -4.62 -10.82
N THR A 21 -3.97 -5.13 -11.14
CA THR A 21 -4.18 -5.97 -12.33
C THR A 21 -3.97 -5.18 -13.61
N ALA A 22 -4.46 -3.94 -13.68
CA ALA A 22 -4.30 -3.05 -14.82
C ALA A 22 -2.82 -2.73 -15.05
N HIS A 23 -2.09 -2.33 -14.01
CA HIS A 23 -0.65 -2.07 -14.07
C HIS A 23 0.14 -3.30 -14.56
N ARG A 24 -0.13 -4.49 -13.99
CA ARG A 24 0.53 -5.75 -14.41
C ARG A 24 0.24 -6.11 -15.86
N ARG A 25 -1.00 -5.91 -16.34
CA ARG A 25 -1.40 -6.21 -17.73
C ARG A 25 -0.77 -5.25 -18.73
N ALA A 26 -0.63 -3.98 -18.35
CA ALA A 26 0.04 -2.98 -19.16
C ALA A 26 1.55 -3.26 -19.30
N GLY A 27 2.14 -4.03 -18.37
CA GLY A 27 3.58 -4.20 -18.29
C GLY A 27 4.29 -2.86 -18.03
N SER A 28 3.59 -1.95 -17.35
CA SER A 28 4.06 -0.59 -17.10
C SER A 28 5.22 -0.60 -16.12
N GLN A 29 6.22 0.25 -16.37
CA GLN A 29 7.25 0.55 -15.37
C GLN A 29 6.91 1.79 -14.54
N SER A 30 5.80 2.47 -14.85
CA SER A 30 5.31 3.61 -14.07
C SER A 30 4.55 3.09 -12.85
N ALA A 31 4.99 3.52 -11.67
CA ALA A 31 4.36 3.13 -10.41
C ALA A 31 2.90 3.55 -10.32
N VAL A 32 2.13 2.80 -9.53
CA VAL A 32 0.80 3.20 -9.07
C VAL A 32 0.93 3.55 -7.60
N TYR A 33 0.34 4.67 -7.21
CA TYR A 33 0.40 5.15 -5.84
C TYR A 33 -0.98 5.03 -5.18
N PHE A 34 -0.99 4.58 -3.93
CA PHE A 34 -2.19 4.41 -3.11
C PHE A 34 -2.10 5.28 -1.86
N GLY A 35 -3.23 5.87 -1.49
CA GLY A 35 -3.36 6.68 -0.28
C GLY A 35 -4.81 6.71 0.21
N ALA A 36 -5.04 7.40 1.32
CA ALA A 36 -6.37 7.83 1.70
C ALA A 36 -6.67 9.19 1.06
N GLU A 37 -7.92 9.46 0.67
CA GLU A 37 -8.35 10.81 0.31
C GLU A 37 -8.39 11.67 1.58
N THR A 38 -7.30 12.39 1.83
CA THR A 38 -7.21 13.40 2.91
C THR A 38 -6.90 14.76 2.31
N ASP A 39 -7.22 15.84 3.03
CA ASP A 39 -6.96 17.20 2.58
C ASP A 39 -5.46 17.54 2.49
N ASP A 40 -4.56 16.73 3.09
CA ASP A 40 -3.16 17.09 3.32
C ASP A 40 -2.10 16.01 2.98
N GLU A 41 -2.42 14.84 2.41
CA GLU A 41 -1.39 13.80 2.19
C GLU A 41 -1.24 13.25 0.77
N SER A 42 0.04 13.16 0.39
CA SER A 42 0.52 12.43 -0.78
C SER A 42 0.38 10.93 -0.55
N PRO A 43 0.18 10.13 -1.60
CA PRO A 43 0.03 8.70 -1.44
C PRO A 43 1.25 8.07 -0.74
N VAL A 44 1.00 7.26 0.28
CA VAL A 44 2.01 6.69 1.20
C VAL A 44 2.42 5.26 0.85
N VAL A 45 1.83 4.68 -0.20
CA VAL A 45 2.17 3.35 -0.72
C VAL A 45 2.42 3.43 -2.20
N GLU A 46 3.62 3.04 -2.63
CA GLU A 46 3.97 2.88 -4.03
C GLU A 46 3.93 1.40 -4.43
N TYR A 47 3.40 1.10 -5.61
CA TYR A 47 3.44 -0.23 -6.21
C TYR A 47 4.03 -0.18 -7.62
N VAL A 48 5.11 -0.90 -7.84
CA VAL A 48 5.76 -1.05 -9.15
C VAL A 48 6.39 -2.43 -9.25
N ASP A 49 6.15 -3.13 -10.37
CA ASP A 49 6.77 -4.43 -10.68
C ASP A 49 6.82 -5.45 -9.51
N ARG A 50 5.70 -5.63 -8.81
CA ARG A 50 5.58 -6.54 -7.65
C ARG A 50 6.49 -6.19 -6.46
N GLU A 51 6.90 -4.93 -6.37
CA GLU A 51 7.47 -4.32 -5.19
C GLU A 51 6.46 -3.31 -4.64
N ILE A 52 6.36 -3.27 -3.31
CA ILE A 52 5.62 -2.24 -2.57
C ILE A 52 6.67 -1.42 -1.82
N THR A 53 6.65 -0.11 -1.97
CA THR A 53 7.46 0.81 -1.17
C THR A 53 6.54 1.57 -0.22
N VAL A 54 6.94 1.65 1.04
CA VAL A 54 6.22 2.37 2.09
C VAL A 54 7.17 3.26 2.87
N GLU A 55 6.69 4.41 3.31
CA GLU A 55 7.40 5.28 4.24
C GLU A 55 6.80 5.09 5.64
N VAL A 56 7.59 4.62 6.59
CA VAL A 56 7.16 4.37 7.97
C VAL A 56 8.15 4.97 8.96
N GLY A 57 7.62 5.66 9.97
CA GLY A 57 8.38 6.08 11.14
C GLY A 57 8.65 4.92 12.10
N ASP A 58 9.44 5.18 13.14
CA ASP A 58 9.83 4.15 14.13
C ASP A 58 8.62 3.47 14.79
N ALA A 59 7.54 4.22 15.08
CA ALA A 59 6.34 3.67 15.71
C ALA A 59 5.44 2.86 14.75
N GLU A 60 5.54 3.11 13.44
CA GLU A 60 4.83 2.37 12.40
C GLU A 60 5.62 1.11 12.02
N ARG A 61 6.94 1.13 12.21
CA ARG A 61 7.80 -0.02 11.90
C ARG A 61 7.42 -1.27 12.68
N ASP A 62 7.17 -1.17 13.97
CA ASP A 62 6.76 -2.32 14.79
C ASP A 62 5.42 -2.91 14.30
N ARG A 63 4.50 -2.05 13.86
CA ARG A 63 3.20 -2.46 13.29
C ARG A 63 3.37 -3.13 11.93
N LEU A 64 4.26 -2.59 11.08
CA LEU A 64 4.60 -3.21 9.80
C LEU A 64 5.20 -4.60 9.98
N ASP A 65 6.12 -4.77 10.93
CA ASP A 65 6.73 -6.07 11.21
C ASP A 65 5.69 -7.08 11.74
N ALA A 66 4.71 -6.64 12.53
CA ALA A 66 3.57 -7.48 12.94
C ALA A 66 2.69 -7.87 11.74
N LEU A 67 2.36 -6.92 10.86
CA LEU A 67 1.56 -7.20 9.67
C LEU A 67 2.26 -8.20 8.73
N LEU A 68 3.58 -8.06 8.53
CA LEU A 68 4.37 -9.00 7.72
C LEU A 68 4.45 -10.40 8.35
N ALA A 69 4.33 -10.49 9.68
CA ALA A 69 4.22 -11.78 10.36
C ALA A 69 2.87 -12.46 10.07
N ASP A 70 1.79 -11.73 9.83
CA ASP A 70 0.50 -12.29 9.40
C ASP A 70 0.49 -12.61 7.90
N PHE A 71 1.19 -11.79 7.10
CA PHE A 71 1.26 -11.87 5.65
C PHE A 71 2.60 -12.44 5.15
N HIS A 72 2.90 -13.69 5.47
CA HIS A 72 4.20 -14.35 5.22
C HIS A 72 4.73 -14.35 3.77
N VAL A 73 3.87 -14.13 2.78
CA VAL A 73 4.27 -14.04 1.37
C VAL A 73 4.99 -12.72 1.06
N PHE A 74 4.74 -11.67 1.85
CA PHE A 74 5.37 -10.37 1.75
C PHE A 74 6.62 -10.33 2.62
N LYS A 75 7.72 -9.82 2.07
CA LYS A 75 9.02 -9.80 2.76
C LYS A 75 9.77 -8.52 2.49
N ILE A 76 10.41 -7.97 3.52
CA ILE A 76 11.30 -6.81 3.38
C ILE A 76 12.46 -7.18 2.44
N ALA A 77 12.59 -6.42 1.35
CA ALA A 77 13.70 -6.48 0.43
C ALA A 77 14.93 -5.77 1.05
N GLN A 78 15.61 -6.48 1.96
CA GLN A 78 16.71 -5.95 2.78
C GLN A 78 17.80 -5.19 1.99
N PRO A 79 18.28 -5.64 0.81
CA PRO A 79 19.29 -4.88 0.08
C PRO A 79 18.81 -3.53 -0.45
N ALA A 80 17.54 -3.41 -0.82
CA ALA A 80 16.93 -2.16 -1.28
C ALA A 80 16.64 -1.25 -0.08
N THR A 81 15.95 -1.78 0.93
CA THR A 81 15.60 -1.06 2.17
C THR A 81 16.82 -0.46 2.89
N ARG A 82 17.96 -1.16 2.94
CA ARG A 82 19.17 -0.62 3.59
C ARG A 82 19.84 0.54 2.85
N LYS A 83 19.55 0.70 1.55
CA LYS A 83 20.10 1.76 0.70
C LYS A 83 19.12 2.92 0.56
N ALA A 84 17.88 2.71 0.97
CA ALA A 84 16.81 3.68 0.90
C ALA A 84 16.99 4.81 1.95
N PRO A 85 16.34 5.97 1.75
CA PRO A 85 16.20 6.99 2.78
C PRO A 85 15.68 6.44 4.11
N ALA A 86 15.95 7.16 5.20
CA ALA A 86 15.43 6.78 6.51
C ALA A 86 13.90 6.77 6.49
N GLY A 87 13.31 5.64 6.89
CA GLY A 87 11.85 5.42 6.91
C GLY A 87 11.31 4.71 5.67
N GLU A 88 12.06 4.65 4.57
CA GLU A 88 11.61 3.98 3.34
C GLU A 88 11.90 2.47 3.39
N ILE A 89 10.85 1.66 3.26
CA ILE A 89 10.91 0.20 3.31
C ILE A 89 10.39 -0.38 2.00
N HIS A 90 11.20 -1.26 1.40
CA HIS A 90 10.82 -2.01 0.20
C HIS A 90 10.34 -3.40 0.59
N ILE A 91 9.20 -3.80 0.05
CA ILE A 91 8.52 -5.06 0.35
C ILE A 91 8.29 -5.81 -0.94
N SER A 92 8.81 -7.03 -1.03
CA SER A 92 8.54 -7.91 -2.15
C SER A 92 7.10 -8.43 -2.07
N ALA A 93 6.31 -8.17 -3.11
CA ALA A 93 4.91 -8.54 -3.24
C ALA A 93 4.72 -9.61 -4.33
N LEU A 94 5.36 -10.78 -4.15
CA LEU A 94 5.20 -11.96 -5.01
C LEU A 94 3.86 -12.68 -4.78
N ALA A 95 2.77 -11.91 -4.69
CA ALA A 95 1.42 -12.38 -4.45
C ALA A 95 0.51 -12.05 -5.64
N ASP A 96 -0.66 -12.68 -5.69
CA ASP A 96 -1.69 -12.33 -6.67
C ASP A 96 -2.29 -10.93 -6.36
N PRO A 97 -2.97 -10.28 -7.32
CA PRO A 97 -3.52 -8.93 -7.11
C PRO A 97 -4.51 -8.83 -5.95
N LYS A 98 -5.28 -9.88 -5.64
CA LYS A 98 -6.26 -9.85 -4.56
C LYS A 98 -5.56 -9.89 -3.20
N HIS A 99 -4.56 -10.74 -3.06
CA HIS A 99 -3.77 -10.83 -1.84
C HIS A 99 -2.92 -9.56 -1.64
N THR A 100 -2.41 -8.99 -2.73
CA THR A 100 -1.72 -7.68 -2.70
C THR A 100 -2.66 -6.56 -2.26
N ALA A 101 -3.89 -6.53 -2.78
CA ALA A 101 -4.91 -5.58 -2.36
C ALA A 101 -5.30 -5.71 -0.88
N ASP A 102 -5.44 -6.94 -0.40
CA ASP A 102 -5.74 -7.20 1.02
C ASP A 102 -4.61 -6.70 1.92
N PHE A 103 -3.34 -6.97 1.56
CA PHE A 103 -2.18 -6.47 2.28
C PHE A 103 -2.13 -4.93 2.30
N VAL A 104 -2.40 -4.27 1.16
CA VAL A 104 -2.40 -2.81 1.06
C VAL A 104 -3.53 -2.19 1.88
N ASP A 105 -4.75 -2.75 1.86
CA ASP A 105 -5.84 -2.31 2.75
C ASP A 105 -5.45 -2.43 4.24
N ARG A 106 -4.76 -3.52 4.62
CA ARG A 106 -4.29 -3.72 6.00
C ARG A 106 -3.12 -2.81 6.37
N LEU A 107 -2.27 -2.39 5.43
CA LEU A 107 -1.28 -1.35 5.69
C LEU A 107 -1.94 -0.05 6.17
N PHE A 108 -3.00 0.40 5.48
CA PHE A 108 -3.72 1.61 5.88
C PHE A 108 -4.33 1.49 7.28
N LEU A 109 -4.98 0.37 7.58
CA LEU A 109 -5.66 0.20 8.86
C LEU A 109 -4.71 -0.09 10.01
N ASP A 110 -3.80 -1.06 9.84
CA ASP A 110 -3.04 -1.61 10.96
C ASP A 110 -1.69 -0.88 11.17
N VAL A 111 -1.09 -0.33 10.10
CA VAL A 111 0.21 0.35 10.17
C VAL A 111 0.03 1.86 10.27
N TYR A 112 -0.74 2.45 9.35
CA TYR A 112 -0.97 3.89 9.29
C TYR A 112 -2.14 4.39 10.15
N ASP A 113 -2.87 3.48 10.83
CA ASP A 113 -3.96 3.83 11.76
C ASP A 113 -5.12 4.62 11.11
N PHE A 114 -5.38 4.40 9.82
CA PHE A 114 -6.56 4.97 9.16
C PHE A 114 -7.85 4.36 9.70
N GLU A 115 -8.93 5.15 9.72
CA GLU A 115 -10.25 4.66 10.08
C GLU A 115 -10.74 3.59 9.09
N GLU A 116 -11.49 2.59 9.56
CA GLU A 116 -12.03 1.51 8.71
C GLU A 116 -12.85 1.99 7.51
N SER A 117 -13.39 3.22 7.57
CA SER A 117 -14.18 3.86 6.51
C SER A 117 -13.42 4.89 5.69
N TYR A 118 -12.08 4.86 5.66
CA TYR A 118 -11.30 5.78 4.83
C TYR A 118 -11.67 5.64 3.35
N ALA A 119 -11.60 6.76 2.63
CA ALA A 119 -11.80 6.82 1.19
C ALA A 119 -10.46 6.52 0.50
N LEU A 120 -10.44 5.59 -0.47
CA LEU A 120 -9.20 5.21 -1.15
C LEU A 120 -8.90 6.15 -2.32
N ALA A 121 -7.71 6.74 -2.32
CA ALA A 121 -7.14 7.46 -3.45
C ALA A 121 -6.18 6.57 -4.25
N ILE A 122 -6.28 6.59 -5.58
CA ILE A 122 -5.35 5.92 -6.50
C ILE A 122 -4.81 6.98 -7.46
N VAL A 123 -3.49 7.11 -7.52
CA VAL A 123 -2.80 8.08 -8.36
C VAL A 123 -1.83 7.37 -9.29
N GLU A 124 -1.92 7.68 -10.58
CA GLU A 124 -0.96 7.25 -11.60
C GLU A 124 -0.22 8.49 -12.11
N PRO A 125 1.11 8.43 -12.30
CA PRO A 125 1.93 9.56 -12.74
C PRO A 125 1.71 9.97 -14.21
#